data_AF-A0A076L9H6-F1
#
_entry.id   AF-A0A076L9H6-F1
#
_cell.length_a   1.000
_cell.length_b   1.000
_cell.length_c   1.000
_cell.angle_alpha   90.00
_cell.angle_beta   90.00
_cell.angle_gamma   90.00
#
_symmetry.space_group_name_H-M   'P 1'
#
loop_
_entity.id
_entity.type
_entity.pdbx_description
1 polymer ?
#
loop_
_entity_poly.entity_id
_entity_poly.type
_entity_poly.pdbx_seq_one_letter_code
_entity_poly.pdbx_strand_id
1 'polypeptide(L)'
;MKPILIFLGIILMFIGFFMITLGIILPSSQEDYKKLKTEKTDENNVEYSGIVMIGPIPIIFGNSPGLMALSVLILILMIIWMFLFTFGIRIK
;
A
#
# COMPACT_ATOMS: atom_id res chain seq x y z
N MET A 1 -22.00 -13.26 33.04
CA MET A 1 -21.09 -12.72 32.01
C MET A 1 -20.28 -13.90 31.48
N LYS A 2 -20.28 -14.17 30.16
CA LYS A 2 -19.61 -15.36 29.64
C LYS A 2 -18.09 -15.09 29.64
N PRO A 3 -17.28 -15.81 30.45
CA PRO A 3 -15.83 -15.54 30.56
C PRO A 3 -15.10 -15.69 29.23
N ILE A 4 -15.68 -16.44 28.28
CA ILE A 4 -15.17 -16.60 26.92
C ILE A 4 -15.04 -15.27 26.15
N LEU A 5 -15.92 -14.28 26.39
CA LEU A 5 -15.84 -12.98 25.72
C LEU A 5 -14.63 -12.16 26.20
N ILE A 6 -14.27 -12.32 27.47
CA ILE A 6 -13.13 -11.63 28.08
C ILE A 6 -11.83 -12.17 27.49
N PHE A 7 -11.69 -13.50 27.43
CA PHE A 7 -10.53 -14.14 26.78
C PHE A 7 -10.40 -13.79 25.31
N LEU A 8 -11.51 -13.75 24.56
CA LEU A 8 -11.51 -13.38 23.15
C LEU A 8 -11.08 -11.92 22.94
N GLY A 9 -11.56 -11.00 23.78
CA GLY A 9 -11.16 -9.60 23.75
C GLY A 9 -9.67 -9.40 24.04
N ILE A 10 -9.13 -10.14 25.02
CA ILE A 10 -7.70 -10.12 25.35
C ILE A 10 -6.86 -10.62 24.16
N ILE A 11 -7.24 -11.75 23.55
CA ILE A 11 -6.57 -12.27 22.33
C ILE A 11 -6.56 -11.21 21.21
N LEU A 12 -7.69 -10.53 21.00
CA LEU A 12 -7.84 -9.55 19.93
C LEU A 12 -6.99 -8.30 20.18
N MET A 13 -6.86 -7.86 21.43
CA MET A 13 -5.95 -6.78 21.81
C MET A 13 -4.48 -7.12 21.51
N PHE A 14 -4.04 -8.34 21.83
CA PHE A 14 -2.67 -8.77 21.53
C PHE A 14 -2.38 -8.80 20.03
N ILE A 15 -3.33 -9.29 19.22
CA ILE A 15 -3.20 -9.30 17.76
C ILE A 15 -3.04 -7.87 17.22
N GLY A 16 -3.88 -6.93 17.67
CA GLY A 16 -3.78 -5.53 17.27
C GLY A 16 -2.47 -4.87 17.69
N PHE A 17 -2.03 -5.12 18.93
CA PHE A 17 -0.76 -4.62 19.45
C PHE A 17 0.44 -5.11 18.63
N PHE A 18 0.49 -6.41 18.31
CA PHE A 18 1.55 -6.97 17.47
C PHE A 18 1.52 -6.39 16.06
N MET A 19 0.34 -6.18 15.47
CA MET A 19 0.22 -5.61 14.13
C MET A 19 0.75 -4.18 14.05
N ILE A 20 0.46 -3.35 15.05
CA ILE A 20 0.99 -1.97 15.15
C ILE A 20 2.50 -1.98 15.37
N THR A 21 2.97 -2.83 16.29
CA THR A 21 4.40 -2.94 16.62
C THR A 21 5.21 -3.40 15.42
N LEU A 22 4.71 -4.40 14.68
CA LEU A 22 5.30 -4.83 13.42
C LEU A 22 5.27 -3.71 12.38
N GLY A 23 4.17 -2.98 12.23
CA GLY A 23 4.09 -1.83 11.32
C GLY A 23 5.09 -0.70 11.61
N ILE A 24 5.52 -0.52 12.86
CA ILE A 24 6.53 0.47 13.25
C ILE A 24 7.96 -0.06 13.05
N ILE A 25 8.19 -1.35 13.31
CA ILE A 25 9.53 -1.97 13.25
C ILE A 25 9.91 -2.35 11.81
N LEU A 26 8.95 -2.80 11.02
CA LEU A 26 9.16 -3.03 9.60
C LEU A 26 9.30 -1.67 8.93
N PRO A 27 10.47 -1.33 8.33
CA PRO A 27 10.59 -0.12 7.56
C PRO A 27 9.56 -0.20 6.43
N SER A 28 8.55 0.67 6.48
CA SER A 28 7.65 0.87 5.38
C SER A 28 8.50 1.34 4.20
N SER A 29 8.59 0.55 3.13
CA SER A 29 9.06 1.01 1.81
C SER A 29 8.08 2.02 1.17
N GLN A 30 7.33 2.71 2.02
CA GLN A 30 6.18 3.57 1.76
C GLN A 30 6.28 4.80 2.68
N GLU A 31 7.47 5.31 3.00
CA GLU A 31 7.63 6.53 3.80
C GLU A 31 8.73 7.46 3.26
N ASP A 32 8.78 7.68 1.95
CA ASP A 32 9.51 8.82 1.36
C ASP A 32 8.57 9.98 0.96
N TYR A 33 7.33 10.00 1.43
CA TYR A 33 6.40 11.12 1.16
C TYR A 33 6.45 12.24 2.21
N LYS A 34 7.30 12.15 3.24
CA LYS A 34 7.29 13.15 4.32
C LYS A 34 8.64 13.40 5.01
N LYS A 35 9.73 13.52 4.26
CA LYS A 35 10.89 14.32 4.68
C LYS A 35 11.28 15.23 3.52
N LEU A 36 10.64 16.40 3.43
CA LEU A 36 11.29 17.64 3.84
C LEU A 36 12.59 17.82 3.02
N LYS A 37 12.52 18.45 1.84
CA LYS A 37 12.93 19.87 1.71
C LYS A 37 14.27 20.23 2.36
N THR A 38 15.27 19.36 2.33
CA THR A 38 16.64 19.76 2.69
C THR A 38 17.62 18.97 1.83
N GLU A 39 18.44 19.71 1.09
CA GLU A 39 19.73 19.29 0.55
C GLU A 39 19.66 18.20 -0.55
N LYS A 40 19.76 18.55 -1.84
CA LYS A 40 21.03 18.70 -2.57
C LYS A 40 22.14 17.83 -1.96
N THR A 41 22.70 16.90 -2.74
CA THR A 41 23.64 15.79 -2.37
C THR A 41 22.82 14.50 -2.27
N ASP A 42 22.77 13.59 -3.24
CA ASP A 42 23.84 12.97 -4.02
C ASP A 42 23.32 12.40 -5.35
N GLU A 43 24.25 12.18 -6.26
CA GLU A 43 24.14 11.52 -7.57
C GLU A 43 23.79 10.02 -7.49
N ASN A 44 22.97 9.62 -6.53
CA ASN A 44 22.38 8.29 -6.55
C ASN A 44 21.23 8.32 -7.57
N ASN A 45 21.46 7.70 -8.73
CA ASN A 45 20.44 7.40 -9.73
C ASN A 45 19.44 6.41 -9.13
N VAL A 46 18.61 6.88 -8.19
CA VAL A 46 17.54 6.08 -7.60
C VAL A 46 16.49 5.84 -8.68
N GLU A 47 16.31 4.57 -9.00
CA GLU A 47 15.24 4.11 -9.88
C GLU A 47 13.93 4.15 -9.11
N TYR A 48 12.93 4.84 -9.66
CA TYR A 48 11.60 4.90 -9.08
C TYR A 48 10.52 4.74 -10.16
N SER A 49 9.36 4.24 -9.74
CA SER A 49 8.13 4.24 -10.52
C SER A 49 6.92 4.20 -9.58
N GLY A 50 5.83 4.84 -9.98
CA GLY A 50 4.61 4.93 -9.22
C GLY A 50 3.41 5.29 -10.11
N ILE A 51 2.24 5.31 -9.48
CA ILE A 51 0.97 5.63 -10.14
C ILE A 51 0.34 6.79 -9.37
N VAL A 52 0.04 7.87 -10.06
CA VAL A 52 -0.66 9.03 -9.53
C VAL A 52 -2.10 9.00 -10.05
N MET A 53 -3.07 9.04 -9.13
CA MET A 53 -4.49 9.15 -9.48
C MET A 53 -4.89 10.63 -9.53
N ILE A 54 -5.04 11.18 -10.74
CA ILE A 54 -5.65 12.51 -10.92
C ILE A 54 -7.13 12.28 -11.22
N GLY A 55 -7.93 12.22 -10.15
CA GLY A 55 -9.32 11.76 -10.25
C GLY A 55 -9.39 10.27 -10.63
N PRO A 56 -10.40 9.83 -11.40
CA PRO A 56 -10.52 8.42 -11.81
C PRO A 56 -9.48 8.01 -12.88
N ILE A 57 -8.60 8.92 -13.31
CA ILE A 57 -7.62 8.68 -14.37
C ILE A 57 -6.27 8.36 -13.73
N PRO A 58 -5.79 7.09 -13.82
CA PRO A 58 -4.47 6.71 -13.36
C PRO A 58 -3.39 7.18 -14.33
N ILE A 59 -2.32 7.78 -13.81
CA ILE A 59 -1.15 8.23 -14.56
C ILE A 59 0.09 7.53 -14.01
N ILE A 60 0.82 6.81 -14.86
CA ILE A 60 2.07 6.15 -14.47
C ILE A 60 3.23 7.14 -14.61
N PHE A 61 4.09 7.19 -13.59
CA PHE A 61 5.27 8.06 -13.55
C PHE A 61 6.47 7.29 -13.02
N GLY A 62 7.65 7.51 -13.58
CA GLY A 62 8.87 6.82 -13.16
C GLY A 62 10.09 7.20 -14.00
N ASN A 63 11.25 6.67 -13.63
CA ASN A 63 12.51 6.86 -14.35
C ASN A 63 13.21 5.55 -14.74
N SER A 64 12.70 4.39 -14.28
CA SER A 64 13.22 3.08 -14.63
C SER A 64 12.21 2.26 -15.44
N PRO A 65 12.58 1.75 -16.64
CA PRO A 65 11.69 0.90 -17.44
C PRO A 65 11.21 -0.35 -16.70
N GLY A 66 12.07 -0.97 -15.88
CA GLY A 66 11.72 -2.16 -15.11
C GLY A 66 10.65 -1.88 -14.06
N LEU A 67 10.83 -0.78 -13.31
CA LEU A 67 9.86 -0.38 -12.27
C LEU A 67 8.55 0.16 -12.88
N MET A 68 8.61 0.80 -14.06
CA MET A 68 7.42 1.20 -14.81
C MET A 68 6.59 0.00 -15.24
N ALA A 69 7.22 -1.07 -15.74
CA ALA A 69 6.51 -2.29 -16.10
C ALA A 69 5.76 -2.89 -14.89
N LEU A 70 6.37 -2.87 -13.70
CA LEU A 70 5.71 -3.27 -12.46
C LEU A 70 4.52 -2.38 -12.11
N SER A 71 4.66 -1.06 -12.25
CA SER A 71 3.58 -0.10 -11.99
C SER A 71 2.38 -0.33 -12.92
N VAL A 72 2.64 -0.59 -14.21
CA VAL A 72 1.59 -0.93 -15.19
C VAL A 72 0.91 -2.25 -14.81
N LEU A 73 1.68 -3.27 -14.43
CA LEU A 73 1.13 -4.56 -14.00
C LEU A 73 0.20 -4.41 -12.78
N ILE A 74 0.63 -3.64 -11.77
CA ILE A 74 -0.16 -3.34 -10.58
C ILE A 74 -1.46 -2.61 -10.96
N LEU A 75 -1.38 -1.62 -11.85
CA LEU A 75 -2.55 -0.88 -12.32
C LEU A 75 -3.59 -1.81 -12.96
N ILE A 76 -3.13 -2.70 -13.86
CA ILE A 76 -3.99 -3.68 -14.54
C ILE A 76 -4.64 -4.60 -13.51
N LEU A 77 -3.86 -5.11 -12.55
CA LEU A 77 -4.36 -5.98 -11.50
C LEU A 77 -5.42 -5.28 -10.64
N MET A 78 -5.22 -4.00 -10.33
CA MET A 78 -6.17 -3.17 -9.57
C MET A 78 -7.48 -2.95 -10.35
N ILE A 79 -7.41 -2.70 -11.66
CA ILE A 79 -8.59 -2.55 -12.54
C ILE A 79 -9.36 -3.87 -12.63
N ILE A 80 -8.66 -4.99 -12.84
CA ILE A 80 -9.28 -6.33 -12.87
C ILE A 80 -10.00 -6.61 -11.56
N TRP A 81 -9.37 -6.29 -10.44
CA TRP A 81 -9.95 -6.54 -9.13
C TRP A 81 -11.18 -5.66 -8.88
N MET A 82 -11.12 -4.38 -9.25
CA MET A 82 -12.25 -3.46 -9.22
C MET A 82 -13.41 -3.94 -10.11
N PHE A 83 -13.09 -4.47 -11.29
CA PHE A 83 -14.08 -5.02 -12.21
C PHE A 83 -14.74 -6.29 -11.66
N LEU A 84 -13.96 -7.25 -11.17
CA LEU A 84 -14.48 -8.46 -10.52
C LEU A 84 -15.35 -8.13 -9.32
N PHE A 85 -14.94 -7.16 -8.48
CA PHE A 85 -15.73 -6.75 -7.33
C PHE A 85 -17.05 -6.11 -7.76
N THR A 86 -17.01 -5.17 -8.72
CA THR A 86 -18.22 -4.49 -9.21
C THR A 86 -19.17 -5.44 -9.93
N PHE A 87 -18.66 -6.37 -10.74
CA PHE A 87 -19.45 -7.32 -11.51
C PHE A 87 -19.93 -8.50 -10.64
N GLY A 88 -19.11 -8.97 -9.71
CA GLY A 88 -19.44 -10.02 -8.75
C GLY A 88 -20.51 -9.60 -7.74
N ILE A 89 -20.57 -8.30 -7.37
CA ILE A 89 -21.65 -7.75 -6.52
C ILE A 89 -23.01 -7.73 -7.25
N ARG A 90 -23.01 -7.69 -8.59
CA ARG A 90 -24.24 -7.67 -9.42
C ARG A 90 -24.82 -9.07 -9.68
N ILE A 91 -24.15 -10.14 -9.27
CA ILE A 91 -24.54 -11.54 -9.53
C ILE A 91 -25.38 -12.14 -8.38
N LYS A 92 -26.02 -11.30 -7.57
CA LYS A 92 -26.94 -11.75 -6.52
C LYS A 92 -28.33 -11.14 -6.68
#